data_AF-A0A536WFC4-F1
#
_entry.id   AF-A0A536WFC4-F1
#
_cell.length_a   1.000
_cell.length_b   1.000
_cell.length_c   1.000
_cell.angle_alpha   90.00
_cell.angle_beta   90.00
_cell.angle_gamma   90.00
#
_symmetry.space_group_name_H-M   'P 1'
#
loop_
_entity.id
_entity.type
_entity.pdbx_description
1 polymer ?
#
loop_
_entity_poly.entity_id
_entity_poly.type
_entity_poly.pdbx_seq_one_letter_code
_entity_poly.pdbx_strand_id
1 'polypeptide(L)'
;MNAIFSRALALLLPALVAACASFSAVNPGASARQVETLVGAPASVWKNADGSEVWEYPRGPFGVETYMVTLGPDRAVRDVRQVLSEEYISKLHAGMSRDEVRRLLGRPRDIGFSDLNDEEIWSWRYREWGVRNMELYAQFDRPTGVLKKITRFQVDTSDGKRQ
;
A
#
# COMPACT_ATOMS: atom_id res chain seq x y z
N MET A 1 -50.37 -32.58 -14.53
CA MET A 1 -50.12 -31.13 -14.36
C MET A 1 -48.96 -31.00 -13.38
N ASN A 2 -47.78 -30.63 -13.88
CA ASN A 2 -46.51 -30.61 -13.14
C ASN A 2 -46.42 -29.36 -12.25
N ALA A 3 -46.13 -29.52 -10.96
CA ALA A 3 -45.70 -28.43 -10.10
C ALA A 3 -44.22 -28.66 -9.76
N ILE A 4 -43.35 -27.94 -10.46
CA ILE A 4 -41.91 -27.90 -10.24
C ILE A 4 -41.68 -26.92 -9.08
N PHE A 5 -41.28 -27.43 -7.91
CA PHE A 5 -40.83 -26.63 -6.79
C PHE A 5 -39.42 -26.09 -7.09
N SER A 6 -39.34 -24.82 -7.52
CA SER A 6 -38.08 -24.11 -7.67
C SER A 6 -37.42 -23.88 -6.31
N ARG A 7 -36.31 -24.57 -6.06
CA ARG A 7 -35.41 -24.31 -4.94
C ARG A 7 -34.66 -23.00 -5.21
N ALA A 8 -35.11 -21.90 -4.60
CA ALA A 8 -34.36 -20.66 -4.59
C ALA A 8 -33.09 -20.85 -3.74
N LEU A 9 -31.93 -20.92 -4.39
CA LEU A 9 -30.63 -20.94 -3.75
C LEU A 9 -30.32 -19.50 -3.29
N ALA A 10 -30.51 -19.22 -2.00
CA ALA A 10 -30.14 -17.95 -1.40
C ALA A 10 -28.59 -17.83 -1.39
N LEU A 11 -28.05 -17.06 -2.32
CA LEU A 11 -26.66 -16.59 -2.30
C LEU A 11 -26.47 -15.67 -1.08
N LEU A 12 -25.95 -16.23 0.02
CA LEU A 12 -25.41 -15.47 1.13
C LEU A 12 -24.19 -14.68 0.64
N LEU A 13 -24.38 -13.41 0.28
CA LEU A 13 -23.30 -12.45 0.17
C LEU A 13 -22.71 -12.25 1.58
N PRO A 14 -21.42 -12.55 1.84
CA PRO A 14 -20.78 -12.12 3.07
C PRO A 14 -20.73 -10.59 3.06
N ALA A 15 -21.48 -9.99 3.97
CA ALA A 15 -21.38 -8.57 4.27
C ALA A 15 -19.95 -8.29 4.78
N LEU A 16 -19.10 -7.77 3.90
CA LEU A 16 -17.82 -7.18 4.31
C LEU A 16 -18.15 -5.95 5.15
N VAL A 17 -18.21 -6.13 6.47
CA VAL A 17 -18.13 -5.02 7.40
C VAL A 17 -16.74 -4.43 7.21
N ALA A 18 -16.66 -3.37 6.41
CA ALA A 18 -15.48 -2.53 6.34
C ALA A 18 -15.37 -1.81 7.69
N ALA A 19 -14.83 -2.49 8.70
CA ALA A 19 -14.36 -1.83 9.90
C ALA A 19 -13.37 -0.77 9.42
N CYS A 20 -13.64 0.51 9.69
CA CYS A 20 -12.67 1.58 9.49
C CYS A 20 -11.49 1.30 10.43
N ALA A 21 -10.56 0.47 9.96
CA ALA A 21 -9.31 0.17 10.64
C ALA A 21 -8.54 1.48 10.82
N SER A 22 -8.41 1.95 12.05
CA SER A 22 -7.64 3.14 12.39
C SER A 22 -6.30 2.74 12.97
N PHE A 23 -5.22 3.03 12.25
CA PHE A 23 -3.86 2.72 12.72
C PHE A 23 -3.44 3.55 13.93
N SER A 24 -4.12 4.66 14.23
CA SER A 24 -3.90 5.44 15.45
C SER A 24 -4.20 4.68 16.74
N ALA A 25 -4.95 3.57 16.68
CA ALA A 25 -5.24 2.72 17.84
C ALA A 25 -4.15 1.66 18.10
N VAL A 26 -3.18 1.49 17.19
CA VAL A 26 -2.10 0.51 17.33
C VAL A 26 -0.96 1.15 18.13
N ASN A 27 -0.87 0.79 19.42
CA ASN A 27 0.16 1.31 20.31
C ASN A 27 1.47 0.51 20.23
N PRO A 28 2.64 1.13 20.45
CA PRO A 28 3.88 0.41 20.73
C PRO A 28 3.68 -0.61 21.86
N GLY A 29 4.27 -1.79 21.70
CA GLY A 29 4.12 -2.92 22.62
C GLY A 29 2.87 -3.78 22.40
N ALA A 30 1.92 -3.36 21.55
CA ALA A 30 0.79 -4.21 21.18
C ALA A 30 1.28 -5.52 20.54
N SER A 31 0.63 -6.64 20.85
CA SER A 31 0.93 -7.91 20.21
C SER A 31 0.46 -7.93 18.76
N ALA A 32 1.13 -8.73 17.92
CA ALA A 32 0.70 -9.00 16.54
C ALA A 32 -0.80 -9.33 16.43
N ARG A 33 -1.33 -10.16 17.35
CA ARG A 33 -2.76 -10.53 17.38
C ARG A 33 -3.68 -9.35 17.66
N GLN A 34 -3.28 -8.42 18.52
CA GLN A 34 -4.04 -7.20 18.76
C GLN A 34 -4.06 -6.32 17.50
N VAL A 35 -2.94 -6.21 16.79
CA VAL A 35 -2.90 -5.50 15.49
C VAL A 35 -3.89 -6.12 14.51
N GLU A 36 -3.86 -7.45 14.32
CA GLU A 36 -4.80 -8.13 13.42
C GLU A 36 -6.26 -7.94 13.83
N THR A 37 -6.54 -7.92 15.14
CA THR A 37 -7.90 -7.69 15.66
C THR A 37 -8.38 -6.27 15.35
N LEU A 38 -7.48 -5.27 15.41
CA LEU A 38 -7.82 -3.87 15.21
C LEU A 38 -7.89 -3.46 13.74
N VAL A 39 -6.94 -3.93 12.92
CA VAL A 39 -6.76 -3.46 11.54
C VAL A 39 -6.83 -4.56 10.47
N GLY A 40 -7.08 -5.80 10.89
CA GLY A 40 -7.14 -6.96 10.00
C GLY A 40 -5.77 -7.56 9.69
N ALA A 41 -5.77 -8.60 8.86
CA ALA A 41 -4.55 -9.25 8.40
C ALA A 41 -3.73 -8.32 7.48
N PRO A 42 -2.40 -8.36 7.55
CA PRO A 42 -1.55 -7.59 6.64
C PRO A 42 -1.66 -8.10 5.21
N ALA A 43 -1.50 -7.20 4.24
CA ALA A 43 -1.46 -7.58 2.82
C ALA A 43 -0.12 -8.24 2.45
N SER A 44 0.95 -7.91 3.15
CA SER A 44 2.28 -8.50 2.97
C SER A 44 3.05 -8.48 4.29
N VAL A 45 3.92 -9.47 4.47
CA VAL A 45 4.80 -9.59 5.63
C VAL A 45 6.23 -9.75 5.15
N TRP A 46 7.13 -8.87 5.60
CA TRP A 46 8.57 -9.01 5.41
C TRP A 46 9.21 -9.49 6.68
N LYS A 47 9.90 -10.62 6.59
CA LYS A 47 10.71 -11.15 7.68
C LYS A 47 12.14 -10.65 7.53
N ASN A 48 12.74 -10.28 8.64
CA ASN A 48 14.13 -9.84 8.71
C ASN A 48 14.99 -10.91 9.39
N ALA A 49 16.30 -10.86 9.16
CA ALA A 49 17.24 -11.83 9.70
C ALA A 49 17.35 -11.79 11.23
N ASP A 50 17.07 -10.65 11.84
CA ASP A 50 17.04 -10.46 13.30
C ASP A 50 15.75 -11.03 13.96
N GLY A 51 14.84 -11.59 13.17
CA GLY A 51 13.55 -12.12 13.63
C GLY A 51 12.43 -11.07 13.70
N SER A 52 12.72 -9.79 13.41
CA SER A 52 11.68 -8.77 13.28
C SER A 52 10.85 -8.97 12.01
N GLU A 53 9.63 -8.45 12.03
CA GLU A 53 8.74 -8.46 10.88
C GLU A 53 8.24 -7.05 10.56
N VAL A 54 8.03 -6.76 9.29
CA VAL A 54 7.33 -5.55 8.85
C VAL A 54 6.08 -5.97 8.10
N TRP A 55 4.95 -5.56 8.63
CA TRP A 55 3.63 -5.85 8.10
C TRP A 55 3.12 -4.68 7.28
N GLU A 56 2.75 -4.93 6.03
CA GLU A 56 2.31 -3.91 5.07
C GLU A 56 0.78 -3.88 4.95
N TYR A 57 0.21 -2.67 5.01
CA TYR A 57 -1.22 -2.40 4.96
C TYR A 57 -1.55 -1.27 3.97
N PRO A 58 -1.64 -1.56 2.66
CA PRO A 58 -2.13 -0.61 1.67
C PRO A 58 -3.63 -0.35 1.87
N ARG A 59 -4.09 0.90 1.75
CA ARG A 59 -5.51 1.28 1.94
C ARG A 59 -6.36 1.08 0.68
N GLY A 60 -6.13 -0.03 -0.01
CA GLY A 60 -6.88 -0.49 -1.17
C GLY A 60 -6.46 0.15 -2.51
N PRO A 61 -7.09 -0.29 -3.61
CA PRO A 61 -6.71 0.13 -4.97
C PRO A 61 -6.87 1.61 -5.24
N PHE A 62 -7.62 2.37 -4.44
CA PHE A 62 -7.73 3.84 -4.52
C PHE A 62 -7.10 4.57 -3.33
N GLY A 63 -6.46 3.83 -2.42
CA GLY A 63 -5.81 4.36 -1.22
C GLY A 63 -4.66 5.32 -1.53
N VAL A 64 -4.58 6.36 -0.69
CA VAL A 64 -3.50 7.36 -0.67
C VAL A 64 -2.55 7.17 0.51
N GLU A 65 -2.71 6.04 1.20
CA GLU A 65 -2.00 5.68 2.42
C GLU A 65 -1.57 4.22 2.32
N THR A 66 -0.34 3.96 2.74
CA THR A 66 0.13 2.63 3.09
C THR A 66 0.71 2.72 4.48
N TYR A 67 0.26 1.84 5.37
CA TYR A 67 0.82 1.71 6.70
C TYR A 67 1.79 0.55 6.75
N MET A 68 2.88 0.71 7.49
CA MET A 68 3.76 -0.39 7.84
C MET A 68 3.89 -0.48 9.35
N VAL A 69 3.70 -1.68 9.87
CA VAL A 69 3.82 -1.99 11.29
C VAL A 69 5.06 -2.84 11.48
N THR A 70 6.04 -2.33 12.21
CA THR A 70 7.24 -3.08 12.56
C THR A 70 7.00 -3.83 13.86
N LEU A 71 7.16 -5.14 13.83
CA LEU A 71 7.11 -6.02 14.99
C LEU A 71 8.52 -6.47 15.34
N GLY A 72 8.85 -6.49 16.63
CA GLY A 72 10.10 -7.07 17.11
C GLY A 72 10.11 -8.59 17.03
N PRO A 73 11.25 -9.24 17.36
CA PRO A 73 11.34 -10.71 17.40
C PRO A 73 10.38 -11.38 18.40
N ASP A 74 9.92 -10.62 19.39
CA ASP A 74 8.88 -10.99 20.36
C ASP A 74 7.44 -10.79 19.83
N ARG A 75 7.29 -10.40 18.56
CA ARG A 75 6.02 -10.10 17.90
C ARG A 75 5.22 -8.96 18.56
N ALA A 76 5.91 -8.06 19.27
CA ALA A 76 5.35 -6.83 19.79
C ALA A 76 5.64 -5.65 18.86
N VAL A 77 4.68 -4.73 18.71
CA VAL A 77 4.81 -3.52 17.89
C VAL A 77 5.95 -2.64 18.39
N ARG A 78 6.83 -2.26 17.48
CA ARG A 78 7.91 -1.30 17.69
C ARG A 78 7.58 0.05 17.06
N ASP A 79 6.98 0.02 15.87
CA ASP A 79 6.70 1.23 15.11
C ASP A 79 5.48 1.04 14.18
N VAL A 80 4.77 2.13 13.92
CA VAL A 80 3.65 2.21 12.97
C VAL A 80 3.83 3.47 12.13
N ARG A 81 4.06 3.30 10.83
CA ARG A 81 4.38 4.40 9.92
C ARG A 81 3.42 4.48 8.74
N GLN A 82 2.93 5.68 8.43
CA GLN A 82 2.30 5.98 7.14
C GLN A 82 3.42 6.36 6.16
N VAL A 83 3.65 5.51 5.17
CA VAL A 83 4.87 5.59 4.33
C VAL A 83 4.67 6.34 3.01
N LEU A 84 3.43 6.65 2.64
CA LEU A 84 3.11 7.51 1.50
C LEU A 84 3.01 8.97 1.96
N SER A 85 4.13 9.47 2.49
CA SER A 85 4.28 10.81 3.05
C SER A 85 5.61 11.45 2.61
N GLU A 86 5.68 12.78 2.66
CA GLU A 86 6.88 13.52 2.23
C GLU A 86 8.15 13.08 2.97
N GLU A 87 8.03 12.70 4.24
CA GLU A 87 9.16 12.19 5.04
C GLU A 87 9.79 10.94 4.42
N TYR A 88 9.00 10.01 3.88
CA TYR A 88 9.50 8.77 3.29
C TYR A 88 9.79 8.92 1.80
N ILE A 89 9.00 9.70 1.07
CA ILE A 89 9.22 9.92 -0.35
C ILE A 89 10.52 10.72 -0.58
N SER A 90 10.88 11.64 0.32
CA SER A 90 12.15 12.38 0.24
C SER A 90 13.40 11.51 0.48
N LYS A 91 13.25 10.30 1.06
CA LYS A 91 14.34 9.33 1.22
C LYS A 91 14.69 8.61 -0.08
N LEU A 92 13.83 8.69 -1.12
CA LEU A 92 14.11 8.11 -2.42
C LEU A 92 15.20 8.89 -3.14
N HIS A 93 16.18 8.18 -3.69
CA HIS A 93 17.23 8.78 -4.52
C HIS A 93 17.67 7.81 -5.63
N ALA A 94 18.27 8.36 -6.69
CA ALA A 94 18.80 7.56 -7.77
C ALA A 94 19.82 6.51 -7.25
N GLY A 95 19.82 5.34 -7.89
CA GLY A 95 20.67 4.19 -7.51
C GLY A 95 20.01 3.20 -6.55
N MET A 96 18.92 3.56 -5.87
CA MET A 96 18.18 2.60 -5.03
C MET A 96 17.64 1.42 -5.84
N SER A 97 17.77 0.21 -5.34
CA SER A 97 17.14 -0.98 -5.89
C SER A 97 15.62 -0.96 -5.73
N ARG A 98 14.92 -1.75 -6.56
CA ARG A 98 13.48 -2.04 -6.41
C ARG A 98 13.09 -2.42 -4.98
N ASP A 99 13.89 -3.25 -4.33
CA ASP A 99 13.61 -3.73 -2.98
C ASP A 99 13.76 -2.62 -1.93
N GLU A 100 14.77 -1.76 -2.04
CA GLU A 100 14.90 -0.59 -1.17
C GLU A 100 13.69 0.35 -1.29
N VAL A 101 13.22 0.61 -2.52
CA VAL A 101 12.01 1.41 -2.74
C VAL A 101 10.77 0.71 -2.17
N ARG A 102 10.63 -0.62 -2.33
CA ARG A 102 9.53 -1.39 -1.71
C ARG A 102 9.54 -1.29 -0.20
N ARG A 103 10.70 -1.44 0.42
CA ARG A 103 10.88 -1.35 1.88
C ARG A 103 10.53 0.04 2.43
N LEU A 104 10.73 1.08 1.63
CA LEU A 104 10.35 2.44 1.99
C LEU A 104 8.85 2.68 1.84
N LEU A 105 8.28 2.47 0.65
CA LEU A 105 6.95 2.99 0.29
C LEU A 105 5.81 1.96 0.26
N GLY A 106 6.12 0.68 0.36
CA GLY A 106 5.08 -0.34 0.21
C GLY A 106 4.78 -0.63 -1.26
N ARG A 107 3.81 -1.51 -1.50
CA ARG A 107 3.53 -2.05 -2.82
C ARG A 107 3.08 -0.93 -3.74
N PRO A 108 3.64 -0.81 -4.95
CA PRO A 108 3.08 0.10 -5.92
C PRO A 108 1.66 -0.33 -6.27
N ARG A 109 0.85 0.65 -6.62
CA ARG A 109 -0.49 0.42 -7.15
C ARG A 109 -0.40 -0.25 -8.50
N ASP A 110 0.33 0.38 -9.42
CA ASP A 110 0.52 -0.12 -10.78
C ASP A 110 2.01 -0.23 -11.10
N ILE A 111 2.33 -1.20 -11.95
CA ILE A 111 3.64 -1.38 -12.56
C ILE A 111 3.44 -1.29 -14.07
N GLY A 112 3.99 -0.24 -14.66
CA GLY A 112 4.02 -0.01 -16.10
C GLY A 112 5.41 -0.21 -16.67
N PHE A 113 5.50 -0.24 -18.00
CA PHE A 113 6.73 -0.47 -18.74
C PHE A 113 6.80 0.50 -19.92
N SER A 114 7.96 1.09 -20.15
CA SER A 114 8.26 1.89 -21.34
C SER A 114 9.36 1.21 -22.14
N ASP A 115 9.03 0.71 -23.34
CA ASP A 115 9.99 0.02 -24.19
C ASP A 115 10.92 0.98 -24.94
N LEU A 116 10.51 2.25 -25.10
CA LEU A 116 11.36 3.27 -25.73
C LEU A 116 12.59 3.62 -24.89
N ASN A 117 12.48 3.50 -23.57
CA ASN A 117 13.53 3.91 -22.63
C ASN A 117 14.08 2.75 -21.78
N ASP A 118 13.63 1.52 -22.03
CA ASP A 118 13.89 0.35 -21.18
C ASP A 118 13.60 0.62 -19.70
N GLU A 119 12.44 1.20 -19.41
CA GLU A 119 12.05 1.59 -18.04
C GLU A 119 10.92 0.70 -17.51
N GLU A 120 10.98 0.45 -16.21
CA GLU A 120 9.88 -0.07 -15.38
C GLU A 120 9.41 1.06 -14.47
N ILE A 121 8.11 1.30 -14.41
CA ILE A 121 7.51 2.48 -13.79
C ILE A 121 6.54 2.03 -12.72
N TRP A 122 6.83 2.36 -11.47
CA TRP A 122 5.97 2.08 -10.33
C TRP A 122 5.19 3.33 -9.94
N SER A 123 3.90 3.18 -9.67
CA SER A 123 3.04 4.30 -9.28
C SER A 123 2.42 4.15 -7.90
N TRP A 124 2.27 5.26 -7.20
CA TRP A 124 1.46 5.39 -5.99
C TRP A 124 0.61 6.66 -6.05
N ARG A 125 -0.50 6.66 -5.31
CA ARG A 125 -1.21 7.88 -4.96
C ARG A 125 -0.89 8.25 -3.53
N TYR A 126 -0.77 9.54 -3.24
CA TYR A 126 -0.57 10.02 -1.88
C TYR A 126 -1.20 11.39 -1.68
N ARG A 127 -1.26 11.86 -0.42
CA ARG A 127 -1.69 13.22 -0.09
C ARG A 127 -0.53 14.07 0.40
N GLU A 128 -0.15 15.06 -0.40
CA GLU A 128 0.79 16.09 0.03
C GLU A 128 0.09 17.05 1.01
N TRP A 129 0.74 17.32 2.15
CA TRP A 129 0.18 18.07 3.29
C TRP A 129 -1.21 17.61 3.77
N GLY A 130 -1.54 16.34 3.53
CA GLY A 130 -2.81 15.74 3.93
C GLY A 130 -4.04 16.16 3.11
N VAL A 131 -3.88 17.06 2.12
CA VAL A 131 -5.01 17.65 1.38
C VAL A 131 -4.88 17.54 -0.14
N ARG A 132 -3.66 17.59 -0.69
CA ARG A 132 -3.44 17.64 -2.13
C ARG A 132 -3.23 16.23 -2.66
N ASN A 133 -4.12 15.78 -3.56
CA ASN A 133 -3.98 14.47 -4.18
C ASN A 133 -2.85 14.49 -5.21
N MET A 134 -1.90 13.58 -5.04
CA MET A 134 -0.72 13.47 -5.87
C MET A 134 -0.57 12.05 -6.41
N GLU A 135 0.04 11.92 -7.58
CA GLU A 135 0.60 10.68 -8.10
C GLU A 135 2.12 10.76 -8.08
N LEU A 136 2.75 9.71 -7.54
CA LEU A 136 4.19 9.51 -7.51
C LEU A 136 4.55 8.40 -8.49
N TYR A 137 5.53 8.65 -9.35
CA TYR A 137 6.08 7.69 -10.30
C TYR A 137 7.57 7.47 -10.02
N ALA A 138 7.94 6.25 -9.66
CA ALA A 138 9.34 5.82 -9.56
C ALA A 138 9.74 5.08 -10.84
N GLN A 139 10.74 5.58 -11.55
CA GLN A 139 11.20 5.03 -12.83
C GLN A 139 12.53 4.31 -12.63
N PHE A 140 12.52 3.01 -12.88
CA PHE A 140 13.68 2.13 -12.76
C PHE A 140 14.25 1.83 -14.13
N ASP A 141 15.58 1.76 -14.22
CA ASP A 141 16.26 1.12 -15.34
C ASP A 141 15.91 -0.37 -15.33
N ARG A 142 15.28 -0.88 -16.40
CA ARG A 142 14.77 -2.26 -16.42
C ARG A 142 15.91 -3.30 -16.35
N PRO A 143 17.02 -3.17 -17.10
CA PRO A 143 18.14 -4.12 -17.05
C PRO A 143 18.81 -4.21 -15.67
N THR A 144 19.14 -3.07 -15.05
CA THR A 144 19.89 -3.05 -13.79
C THR A 144 19.00 -3.06 -12.55
N GLY A 145 17.76 -2.59 -12.68
CA GLY A 145 16.79 -2.52 -11.58
C GLY A 145 16.98 -1.39 -10.59
N VAL A 146 17.77 -0.39 -10.94
CA VAL A 146 18.03 0.77 -10.08
C VAL A 146 17.10 1.93 -10.42
N LEU A 147 16.70 2.68 -9.39
CA LEU A 147 15.89 3.87 -9.51
C LEU A 147 16.68 4.95 -10.26
N LYS A 148 16.13 5.46 -11.36
CA LYS A 148 16.71 6.57 -12.13
C LYS A 148 16.24 7.90 -11.59
N LYS A 149 14.93 8.03 -11.41
CA LYS A 149 14.27 9.26 -10.96
C LYS A 149 12.88 9.00 -10.40
N ILE A 150 12.38 9.99 -9.68
CA ILE A 150 10.97 10.08 -9.30
C ILE A 150 10.31 11.26 -10.00
N THR A 151 9.02 11.19 -10.24
CA THR A 151 8.21 12.30 -10.76
C THR A 151 6.90 12.37 -9.99
N ARG A 152 6.40 13.58 -9.76
CA ARG A 152 5.19 13.82 -8.97
C ARG A 152 4.23 14.70 -9.76
N PHE A 153 2.96 14.33 -9.80
CA PHE A 153 1.91 15.11 -10.46
C PHE A 153 0.77 15.36 -9.49
N GLN A 154 0.26 16.59 -9.42
CA GLN A 154 -1.01 16.83 -8.77
C GLN A 154 -2.12 16.24 -9.63
N VAL A 155 -3.01 15.47 -9.01
CA VAL A 155 -4.21 14.98 -9.66
C VAL A 155 -5.30 16.02 -9.45
N ASP A 156 -5.56 16.82 -10.48
CA ASP A 156 -6.68 17.75 -10.47
C ASP A 156 -7.99 16.98 -10.72
N THR A 157 -8.83 16.92 -9.69
CA THR A 157 -10.19 16.38 -9.78
C THR A 157 -11.14 17.19 -10.69
N SER A 158 -10.66 18.20 -11.42
CA SER A 158 -11.48 19.06 -12.27
C SER A 158 -11.80 18.50 -13.65
N ASP A 159 -11.13 17.42 -14.07
CA ASP A 159 -11.36 16.78 -15.38
C ASP A 159 -12.74 16.12 -15.53
N GLY A 160 -13.57 16.13 -14.48
CA GLY A 160 -15.00 15.76 -14.56
C GLY A 160 -15.91 16.83 -15.20
N LYS A 161 -15.39 18.00 -15.59
CA LYS A 161 -16.18 19.10 -16.20
C LYS A 161 -15.80 19.44 -17.64
N ARG A 162 -15.38 18.46 -18.43
CA ARG A 162 -15.41 18.55 -19.90
C ARG A 162 -16.32 17.47 -20.46
N GLN A 163 -17.61 17.74 -20.42
CA GLN A 163 -18.57 17.28 -21.44
C GLN A 163 -19.03 18.49 -22.23
#